data_AF-A0A9N9JI38-F1
#
_entry.id   AF-A0A9N9JI38-F1
#
_cell.length_a   1.000
_cell.length_b   1.000
_cell.length_c   1.000
_cell.angle_alpha   90.00
_cell.angle_beta   90.00
_cell.angle_gamma   90.00
#
_symmetry.space_group_name_H-M   'P 1'
#
loop_
_entity.id
_entity.type
_entity.pdbx_description
1 polymer ?
#
loop_
_entity_poly.entity_id
_entity_poly.type
_entity_poly.pdbx_seq_one_letter_code
_entity_poly.pdbx_strand_id
1 'polypeptide(L)'
;MSGILSTITGVLERLFGNLLPSWGDPMPPELPEPSELPEPEEGSEEGESDYETALAYQNTDTRWYSAIRRFLFWKKQDLYIKFYDRFTQWIGSENDFCDLSRDWFIIKANLNETLQEAHICYNDEANAIFWRSDGQIDLRKTGTYTMASLRFFQDVARYPRKAEDLSPEEDQWIRSAYIGDLTWTEPYEGIATELDFNEYYPHILAYGSTCWPIGPGEFKTFTHISVNPISFNLKYEIYHVFIGGQPAGQKCTRTFRYNPAGYYTHHNIQMAIDLGLHIELSSESPNALIFGPNQLMRGDEIFYQWA
;
A
#
# COMPACT_ATOMS: atom_id res chain seq x y z
N MET A 1 -11.68 -5.07 16.64
CA MET A 1 -12.07 -4.80 15.24
C MET A 1 -10.80 -4.62 14.40
N SER A 2 -9.94 -5.64 14.37
CA SER A 2 -8.55 -5.56 13.89
C SER A 2 -8.32 -6.57 12.74
N GLY A 3 -9.02 -6.38 11.62
CA GLY A 3 -9.02 -7.38 10.53
C GLY A 3 -8.94 -6.84 9.11
N ILE A 4 -8.81 -5.52 8.89
CA ILE A 4 -9.05 -4.93 7.55
C ILE A 4 -7.86 -4.11 6.99
N LEU A 5 -6.73 -3.97 7.71
CA LEU A 5 -5.60 -3.15 7.23
C LEU A 5 -4.27 -3.89 6.96
N SER A 6 -4.25 -5.22 6.97
CA SER A 6 -3.01 -5.98 6.66
C SER A 6 -2.65 -6.08 5.17
N THR A 7 -3.26 -5.29 4.27
CA THR A 7 -3.13 -5.47 2.81
C THR A 7 -2.59 -4.27 2.03
N ILE A 8 -1.79 -3.38 2.64
CA ILE A 8 -1.32 -2.16 1.93
C ILE A 8 0.20 -2.07 1.64
N THR A 9 1.06 -2.99 2.10
CA THR A 9 2.51 -2.93 1.76
C THR A 9 3.14 -4.28 1.40
N GLY A 10 2.49 -5.10 0.57
CA GLY A 10 3.03 -6.44 0.29
C GLY A 10 2.67 -7.13 -1.03
N VAL A 11 2.26 -6.42 -2.10
CA VAL A 11 1.73 -7.10 -3.31
C VAL A 11 2.60 -6.96 -4.58
N LEU A 12 3.71 -6.21 -4.58
CA LEU A 12 4.61 -6.18 -5.76
C LEU A 12 6.04 -6.71 -5.53
N GLU A 13 6.45 -7.01 -4.30
CA GLU A 13 7.76 -7.64 -4.01
C GLU A 13 7.68 -9.06 -3.41
N ARG A 14 6.49 -9.57 -3.06
CA ARG A 14 6.33 -10.91 -2.45
C ARG A 14 6.06 -12.07 -3.44
N LEU A 15 6.17 -11.83 -4.75
CA LEU A 15 5.99 -12.88 -5.78
C LEU A 15 7.28 -13.59 -6.20
N PHE A 16 8.46 -13.17 -5.71
CA PHE A 16 9.71 -13.90 -5.96
C PHE A 16 10.59 -13.99 -4.70
N GLY A 17 10.56 -15.15 -4.05
CA GLY A 17 11.67 -15.62 -3.21
C GLY A 17 11.43 -15.61 -1.70
N ASN A 18 10.97 -16.75 -1.19
CA ASN A 18 11.25 -17.37 0.11
C ASN A 18 11.22 -16.49 1.38
N LEU A 19 10.34 -16.86 2.32
CA LEU A 19 10.67 -17.27 3.70
C LEU A 19 9.36 -17.52 4.47
N LEU A 20 9.01 -18.80 4.68
CA LEU A 20 8.08 -19.21 5.74
C LEU A 20 8.82 -19.11 7.09
N PRO A 21 8.12 -18.79 8.19
CA PRO A 21 7.71 -19.89 9.07
C PRO A 21 6.23 -19.85 9.49
N SER A 22 5.73 -21.06 9.73
CA SER A 22 4.42 -21.45 10.21
C SER A 22 3.96 -20.71 11.47
N TRP A 23 2.75 -20.20 11.43
CA TRP A 23 1.92 -19.98 12.62
C TRP A 23 0.67 -20.84 12.45
N GLY A 24 0.57 -21.89 13.25
CA GLY A 24 -0.67 -22.64 13.43
C GLY A 24 -1.47 -21.93 14.50
N ASP A 25 -2.73 -21.62 14.21
CA ASP A 25 -3.65 -21.02 15.17
C ASP A 25 -4.85 -21.92 15.45
N PRO A 26 -5.42 -21.82 16.67
CA PRO A 26 -6.28 -22.82 17.26
C PRO A 26 -7.75 -22.65 16.84
N MET A 27 -8.47 -23.78 16.87
CA MET A 27 -9.86 -23.93 16.50
C MET A 27 -10.80 -23.12 17.43
N PRO A 28 -11.71 -22.28 16.89
CA PRO A 28 -12.78 -21.66 17.69
C PRO A 28 -13.91 -22.65 18.00
N PRO A 29 -14.65 -22.48 19.12
CA PRO A 29 -15.73 -23.38 19.50
C PRO A 29 -16.99 -23.18 18.65
N GLU A 30 -17.69 -24.30 18.39
CA GLU A 30 -18.93 -24.37 17.60
C GLU A 30 -20.08 -23.53 18.20
N LEU A 31 -20.76 -22.77 17.35
CA LEU A 31 -22.02 -22.09 17.63
C LEU A 31 -23.21 -23.00 17.22
N PRO A 32 -24.36 -22.95 17.91
CA PRO A 32 -25.47 -23.87 17.69
C PRO A 32 -26.25 -23.57 16.41
N GLU A 33 -26.87 -24.62 15.86
CA GLU A 33 -27.55 -24.66 14.56
C GLU A 33 -28.67 -23.62 14.39
N PRO A 34 -28.88 -23.08 13.16
CA PRO A 34 -29.95 -22.14 12.88
C PRO A 34 -31.30 -22.86 12.67
N SER A 35 -32.36 -22.22 13.17
CA SER A 35 -33.76 -22.62 12.95
C SER A 35 -34.21 -22.30 11.53
N GLU A 36 -34.99 -23.21 10.94
CA GLU A 36 -35.48 -23.16 9.56
C GLU A 36 -36.28 -21.89 9.24
N LEU A 37 -35.94 -21.25 8.11
CA LEU A 37 -36.73 -20.19 7.47
C LEU A 37 -37.47 -20.78 6.24
N PRO A 38 -38.66 -20.26 5.90
CA PRO A 38 -39.53 -20.87 4.89
C PRO A 38 -39.06 -20.60 3.45
N GLU A 39 -39.40 -21.53 2.55
CA GLU A 39 -39.08 -21.54 1.12
C GLU A 39 -39.58 -20.29 0.37
N PRO A 40 -38.81 -19.75 -0.60
CA PRO A 40 -39.28 -18.66 -1.45
C PRO A 40 -40.08 -19.18 -2.66
N GLU A 41 -41.20 -18.53 -2.96
CA GLU A 41 -41.96 -18.71 -4.19
C GLU A 41 -41.18 -18.18 -5.40
N GLU A 42 -41.20 -18.95 -6.51
CA GLU A 42 -40.60 -18.60 -7.79
C GLU A 42 -41.32 -17.41 -8.45
N GLY A 43 -40.68 -16.24 -8.44
CA GLY A 43 -41.01 -15.10 -9.29
C GLY A 43 -39.94 -14.91 -10.35
N SER A 44 -40.29 -15.14 -11.61
CA SER A 44 -39.44 -14.87 -12.77
C SER A 44 -39.56 -13.40 -13.16
N GLU A 45 -38.48 -12.63 -13.00
CA GLU A 45 -38.33 -11.31 -13.62
C GLU A 45 -37.00 -11.25 -14.37
N GLU A 46 -37.08 -11.34 -15.69
CA GLU A 46 -36.01 -10.99 -16.63
C GLU A 46 -35.74 -9.48 -16.54
N GLY A 47 -34.78 -9.09 -15.69
CA GLY A 47 -34.23 -7.74 -15.65
C GLY A 47 -32.96 -7.67 -16.51
N GLU A 48 -33.03 -7.00 -17.65
CA GLU A 48 -31.85 -6.57 -18.39
C GLU A 48 -30.90 -5.83 -17.44
N SER A 49 -29.70 -6.38 -17.26
CA SER A 49 -28.69 -5.86 -16.34
C SER A 49 -28.13 -4.53 -16.84
N ASP A 50 -28.06 -3.53 -15.93
CA ASP A 50 -27.46 -2.20 -16.12
C ASP A 50 -26.01 -2.19 -16.66
N TYR A 51 -25.40 -3.35 -16.87
CA TYR A 51 -24.08 -3.51 -17.48
C TYR A 51 -24.05 -3.06 -18.96
N GLU A 52 -25.14 -3.23 -19.71
CA GLU A 52 -25.21 -2.82 -21.12
C GLU A 52 -25.25 -1.28 -21.26
N THR A 53 -25.92 -0.61 -20.33
CA THR A 53 -26.07 0.86 -20.34
C THR A 53 -24.74 1.57 -20.07
N ALA A 54 -23.81 0.94 -19.36
CA ALA A 54 -22.47 1.48 -19.07
C ALA A 54 -21.53 1.51 -20.31
N LEU A 55 -21.82 0.78 -21.39
CA LEU A 55 -21.03 0.79 -22.63
C LEU A 55 -21.09 2.13 -23.37
N ALA A 56 -22.13 2.95 -23.14
CA ALA A 56 -22.42 4.14 -23.95
C ALA A 56 -21.65 5.42 -23.53
N TYR A 57 -21.03 5.45 -22.34
CA TYR A 57 -20.30 6.62 -21.84
C TYR A 57 -18.79 6.39 -21.83
N GLN A 58 -18.21 6.32 -23.03
CA GLN A 58 -16.75 6.33 -23.21
C GLN A 58 -16.24 7.78 -23.17
N ASN A 59 -15.62 8.16 -22.06
CA ASN A 59 -14.78 9.36 -22.00
C ASN A 59 -13.35 8.95 -22.40
N THR A 60 -13.01 9.18 -23.67
CA THR A 60 -11.78 8.67 -24.31
C THR A 60 -10.49 9.40 -23.91
N ASP A 61 -10.56 10.42 -23.05
CA ASP A 61 -9.43 11.30 -22.74
C ASP A 61 -8.54 10.84 -21.58
N THR A 62 -8.88 9.75 -20.88
CA THR A 62 -7.94 9.14 -19.93
C THR A 62 -7.44 7.80 -20.44
N ARG A 63 -6.15 7.75 -20.75
CA ARG A 63 -5.35 6.60 -21.22
C ARG A 63 -5.54 5.28 -20.43
N TRP A 64 -6.18 5.33 -19.27
CA TRP A 64 -6.46 4.18 -18.41
C TRP A 64 -7.77 3.44 -18.74
N TYR A 65 -8.64 4.00 -19.58
CA TYR A 65 -9.84 3.30 -20.08
C TYR A 65 -9.58 2.40 -21.29
N SER A 66 -8.31 2.13 -21.63
CA SER A 66 -8.01 1.19 -22.72
C SER A 66 -8.20 -0.24 -22.23
N ALA A 67 -9.39 -0.77 -22.50
CA ALA A 67 -9.94 -2.10 -22.20
C ALA A 67 -10.62 -2.20 -20.83
N ILE A 68 -11.94 -2.38 -20.86
CA ILE A 68 -12.75 -2.91 -19.76
C ILE A 68 -12.14 -4.27 -19.39
N ARG A 69 -11.27 -4.30 -18.38
CA ARG A 69 -10.77 -5.56 -17.83
C ARG A 69 -11.95 -6.30 -17.22
N ARG A 70 -12.00 -7.61 -17.45
CA ARG A 70 -13.06 -8.47 -16.91
C ARG A 70 -12.75 -8.87 -15.47
N PHE A 71 -13.72 -9.40 -14.74
CA PHE A 71 -13.56 -9.80 -13.35
C PHE A 71 -13.30 -11.29 -13.22
N LEU A 72 -12.21 -11.65 -12.55
CA LEU A 72 -11.84 -13.04 -12.31
C LEU A 72 -11.72 -13.28 -10.81
N PHE A 73 -12.59 -14.12 -10.27
CA PHE A 73 -12.57 -14.50 -8.87
C PHE A 73 -11.69 -15.73 -8.71
N TRP A 74 -10.86 -15.77 -7.67
CA TRP A 74 -9.97 -16.90 -7.45
C TRP A 74 -9.86 -17.30 -5.98
N LYS A 75 -9.51 -18.56 -5.76
CA LYS A 75 -9.24 -19.13 -4.44
C LYS A 75 -8.17 -20.21 -4.54
N LYS A 76 -7.15 -20.12 -3.70
CA LYS A 76 -6.15 -21.19 -3.55
C LYS A 76 -6.70 -22.27 -2.62
N GLN A 77 -6.64 -23.52 -3.07
CA GLN A 77 -6.92 -24.71 -2.26
C GLN A 77 -5.73 -25.66 -2.45
N ASP A 78 -4.91 -25.79 -1.42
CA ASP A 78 -3.66 -26.56 -1.43
C ASP A 78 -2.73 -26.18 -2.61
N LEU A 79 -2.58 -27.11 -3.56
CA LEU A 79 -1.69 -27.00 -4.73
C LEU A 79 -2.37 -26.43 -5.98
N TYR A 80 -3.69 -26.20 -5.95
CA TYR A 80 -4.44 -25.76 -7.12
C TYR A 80 -5.16 -24.44 -6.87
N ILE A 81 -5.37 -23.70 -7.97
CA ILE A 81 -6.09 -22.42 -7.95
C ILE A 81 -7.41 -22.62 -8.69
N LYS A 82 -8.53 -22.34 -8.01
CA LYS A 82 -9.83 -22.27 -8.66
C LYS A 82 -10.07 -20.85 -9.15
N PHE A 83 -10.58 -20.73 -10.36
CA PHE A 83 -10.94 -19.49 -11.02
C PHE A 83 -12.43 -19.50 -11.38
N TYR A 84 -13.05 -18.32 -11.36
CA TYR A 84 -14.45 -18.13 -11.72
C TYR A 84 -14.64 -16.78 -12.42
N ASP A 85 -15.18 -16.79 -13.62
CA ASP A 85 -15.32 -15.61 -14.49
C ASP A 85 -16.77 -15.09 -14.59
N ARG A 86 -17.63 -15.45 -13.62
CA ARG A 86 -19.11 -15.32 -13.61
C ARG A 86 -19.85 -16.46 -14.32
N PHE A 87 -19.27 -17.07 -15.35
CA PHE A 87 -19.98 -18.08 -16.15
C PHE A 87 -19.45 -19.49 -15.92
N THR A 88 -18.14 -19.60 -15.81
CA THR A 88 -17.42 -20.86 -15.77
C THR A 88 -16.49 -20.88 -14.56
N GLN A 89 -16.36 -22.05 -13.96
CA GLN A 89 -15.37 -22.31 -12.93
C GLN A 89 -14.38 -23.35 -13.44
N TRP A 90 -13.09 -23.10 -13.30
CA TRP A 90 -12.05 -24.04 -13.69
C TRP A 90 -10.89 -24.04 -12.69
N ILE A 91 -10.02 -25.04 -12.82
CA ILE A 91 -8.79 -25.15 -12.05
C ILE A 91 -7.63 -24.74 -12.95
N GLY A 92 -6.76 -23.87 -12.45
CA GLY A 92 -5.51 -23.51 -13.10
C GLY A 92 -4.32 -23.53 -12.14
N SER A 93 -3.21 -23.06 -12.66
CA SER A 93 -1.88 -23.01 -12.04
C SER A 93 -1.47 -21.59 -11.66
N GLU A 94 -0.37 -21.46 -10.93
CA GLU A 94 0.23 -20.15 -10.63
C GLU A 94 0.71 -19.42 -11.90
N ASN A 95 1.13 -20.14 -12.94
CA ASN A 95 1.51 -19.52 -14.22
C ASN A 95 0.29 -18.90 -14.92
N ASP A 96 -0.87 -19.57 -14.87
CA ASP A 96 -2.11 -19.04 -15.45
C ASP A 96 -2.51 -17.71 -14.80
N PHE A 97 -2.20 -17.52 -13.51
CA PHE A 97 -2.45 -16.27 -12.80
C PHE A 97 -1.73 -15.08 -13.44
N CYS A 98 -0.45 -15.24 -13.80
CA CYS A 98 0.35 -14.19 -14.41
C CYS A 98 -0.22 -13.77 -15.77
N ASP A 99 -0.62 -14.73 -16.60
CA ASP A 99 -1.18 -14.46 -17.91
C ASP A 99 -2.56 -13.82 -17.80
N LEU A 100 -3.43 -14.32 -16.91
CA LEU A 100 -4.77 -13.79 -16.69
C LEU A 100 -4.75 -12.37 -16.07
N SER A 101 -3.76 -12.03 -15.25
CA SER A 101 -3.66 -10.70 -14.63
C SER A 101 -3.51 -9.53 -15.61
N ARG A 102 -3.20 -9.83 -16.87
CA ARG A 102 -3.08 -8.83 -17.96
C ARG A 102 -4.45 -8.32 -18.40
N ASP A 103 -5.43 -9.21 -18.47
CA ASP A 103 -6.75 -8.94 -19.06
C ASP A 103 -7.86 -8.87 -18.01
N TRP A 104 -7.60 -9.36 -16.79
CA TRP A 104 -8.59 -9.49 -15.72
C TRP A 104 -8.21 -8.68 -14.48
N PHE A 105 -9.22 -8.12 -13.82
CA PHE A 105 -9.14 -7.75 -12.41
C PHE A 105 -9.31 -9.01 -11.58
N ILE A 106 -8.23 -9.40 -10.90
CA ILE A 106 -8.19 -10.61 -10.12
C ILE A 106 -8.65 -10.31 -8.68
N ILE A 107 -9.79 -10.90 -8.29
CA ILE A 107 -10.43 -10.71 -6.98
C ILE A 107 -10.29 -12.01 -6.17
N LYS A 108 -9.65 -11.92 -5.01
CA LYS A 108 -9.45 -13.07 -4.12
C LYS A 108 -10.70 -13.31 -3.29
N ALA A 109 -11.22 -14.54 -3.31
CA ALA A 109 -12.29 -14.95 -2.41
C ALA A 109 -11.77 -15.23 -0.99
N ASN A 110 -12.61 -14.96 0.00
CA ASN A 110 -12.38 -15.27 1.40
C ASN A 110 -12.28 -16.80 1.65
N LEU A 111 -11.65 -17.16 2.76
CA LEU A 111 -11.44 -18.55 3.16
C LEU A 111 -12.75 -19.35 3.29
N ASN A 112 -13.84 -18.69 3.72
CA ASN A 112 -15.10 -19.36 4.05
C ASN A 112 -16.21 -19.19 3.00
N GLU A 113 -15.94 -18.50 1.89
CA GLU A 113 -16.93 -18.29 0.81
C GLU A 113 -16.57 -19.09 -0.46
N THR A 114 -17.59 -19.40 -1.25
CA THR A 114 -17.47 -19.89 -2.62
C THR A 114 -17.11 -18.74 -3.57
N LEU A 115 -16.66 -19.05 -4.78
CA LEU A 115 -16.33 -18.02 -5.77
C LEU A 115 -17.57 -17.25 -6.27
N GLN A 116 -18.75 -17.89 -6.25
CA GLN A 116 -20.02 -17.25 -6.60
C GLN A 116 -20.48 -16.29 -5.50
N GLU A 117 -20.36 -16.69 -4.23
CA GLU A 117 -20.61 -15.80 -3.09
C GLU A 117 -19.63 -14.62 -3.10
N ALA A 118 -18.34 -14.86 -3.35
CA ALA A 118 -17.36 -13.78 -3.49
C ALA A 118 -17.74 -12.76 -4.58
N HIS A 119 -18.27 -13.23 -5.72
CA HIS A 119 -18.77 -12.37 -6.78
C HIS A 119 -20.00 -11.56 -6.36
N ILE A 120 -20.95 -12.17 -5.64
CA ILE A 120 -22.13 -11.46 -5.11
C ILE A 120 -21.69 -10.40 -4.09
N CYS A 121 -20.93 -10.80 -3.06
CA CYS A 121 -20.40 -9.91 -2.03
C CYS A 121 -19.63 -8.73 -2.63
N TYR A 122 -18.76 -8.99 -3.61
CA TYR A 122 -18.01 -7.94 -4.30
C TYR A 122 -18.91 -6.92 -4.99
N ASN A 123 -19.97 -7.37 -5.68
CA ASN A 123 -20.89 -6.45 -6.35
C ASN A 123 -21.73 -5.64 -5.36
N ASP A 124 -22.18 -6.26 -4.28
CA ASP A 124 -22.93 -5.58 -3.21
C ASP A 124 -22.06 -4.49 -2.56
N GLU A 125 -20.81 -4.81 -2.27
CA GLU A 125 -19.84 -3.88 -1.71
C GLU A 125 -19.49 -2.76 -2.71
N ALA A 126 -19.25 -3.09 -3.97
CA ALA A 126 -19.02 -2.13 -5.04
C ALA A 126 -20.19 -1.14 -5.19
N ASN A 127 -21.43 -1.63 -5.12
CA ASN A 127 -22.63 -0.80 -5.13
C ASN A 127 -22.69 0.10 -3.89
N ALA A 128 -22.44 -0.43 -2.70
CA ALA A 128 -22.45 0.34 -1.47
C ALA A 128 -21.42 1.48 -1.48
N ILE A 129 -20.21 1.21 -1.95
CA ILE A 129 -19.14 2.21 -2.09
C ILE A 129 -19.52 3.26 -3.14
N PHE A 130 -20.04 2.84 -4.29
CA PHE A 130 -20.50 3.75 -5.34
C PHE A 130 -21.53 4.74 -4.81
N TRP A 131 -22.56 4.25 -4.12
CA TRP A 131 -23.60 5.11 -3.56
C TRP A 131 -23.09 6.01 -2.42
N ARG A 132 -22.28 5.47 -1.50
CA ARG A 132 -21.73 6.27 -0.39
C ARG A 132 -20.74 7.34 -0.83
N SER A 133 -20.07 7.13 -1.96
CA SER A 133 -19.14 8.09 -2.56
C SER A 133 -19.80 9.03 -3.56
N ASP A 134 -21.14 9.04 -3.67
CA ASP A 134 -21.88 9.84 -4.67
C ASP A 134 -21.37 9.61 -6.10
N GLY A 135 -21.08 8.34 -6.42
CA GLY A 135 -20.60 7.89 -7.72
C GLY A 135 -19.13 8.19 -8.02
N GLN A 136 -18.36 8.75 -7.06
CA GLN A 136 -16.94 9.08 -7.27
C GLN A 136 -16.04 7.85 -7.33
N ILE A 137 -16.40 6.77 -6.64
CA ILE A 137 -15.64 5.52 -6.59
C ILE A 137 -16.50 4.38 -7.16
N ASP A 138 -16.01 3.72 -8.21
CA ASP A 138 -16.69 2.57 -8.80
C ASP A 138 -15.71 1.40 -8.96
N LEU A 139 -15.77 0.45 -8.02
CA LEU A 139 -14.91 -0.74 -8.04
C LEU A 139 -15.08 -1.55 -9.31
N ARG A 140 -16.25 -1.53 -9.96
CA ARG A 140 -16.51 -2.26 -11.21
C ARG A 140 -15.73 -1.68 -12.40
N LYS A 141 -15.16 -0.48 -12.24
CA LYS A 141 -14.27 0.14 -13.24
C LYS A 141 -12.79 -0.04 -12.91
N THR A 142 -12.46 -0.20 -11.62
CA THR A 142 -11.07 -0.18 -11.14
C THR A 142 -10.57 -1.52 -10.60
N GLY A 143 -11.45 -2.49 -10.35
CA GLY A 143 -11.10 -3.81 -9.85
C GLY A 143 -10.94 -3.86 -8.33
N THR A 144 -9.78 -3.46 -7.84
CA THR A 144 -9.39 -3.62 -6.43
C THR A 144 -9.44 -2.29 -5.68
N TYR A 145 -9.45 -2.37 -4.34
CA TYR A 145 -9.32 -1.19 -3.47
C TYR A 145 -8.09 -0.36 -3.82
N THR A 146 -6.94 -0.99 -4.01
CA THR A 146 -5.69 -0.28 -4.35
C THR A 146 -5.84 0.53 -5.63
N MET A 147 -6.41 -0.07 -6.67
CA MET A 147 -6.61 0.61 -7.95
C MET A 147 -7.69 1.69 -7.88
N ALA A 148 -8.77 1.46 -7.13
CA ALA A 148 -9.78 2.48 -6.85
C ALA A 148 -9.19 3.67 -6.09
N SER A 149 -8.47 3.44 -5.01
CA SER A 149 -7.83 4.49 -4.21
C SER A 149 -6.81 5.26 -5.02
N LEU A 150 -5.96 4.58 -5.81
CA LEU A 150 -4.99 5.24 -6.69
C LEU A 150 -5.71 6.08 -7.77
N ARG A 151 -6.77 5.55 -8.36
CA ARG A 151 -7.55 6.27 -9.38
C ARG A 151 -8.21 7.51 -8.79
N PHE A 152 -8.91 7.33 -7.68
CA PHE A 152 -9.57 8.41 -6.97
C PHE A 152 -8.56 9.49 -6.57
N PHE A 153 -7.41 9.09 -6.02
CA PHE A 153 -6.30 9.99 -5.72
C PHE A 153 -5.83 10.80 -6.94
N GLN A 154 -5.64 10.16 -8.09
CA GLN A 154 -5.27 10.86 -9.34
C GLN A 154 -6.35 11.83 -9.84
N ASP A 155 -7.62 11.55 -9.57
CA ASP A 155 -8.73 12.40 -9.98
C ASP A 155 -8.87 13.64 -9.09
N VAL A 156 -8.57 13.54 -7.79
CA VAL A 156 -8.81 14.60 -6.80
C VAL A 156 -7.57 15.40 -6.39
N ALA A 157 -6.37 14.83 -6.50
CA ALA A 157 -5.18 15.45 -5.96
C ALA A 157 -4.60 16.53 -6.90
N ARG A 158 -3.97 17.55 -6.30
CA ARG A 158 -3.53 18.77 -7.00
C ARG A 158 -2.11 18.66 -7.59
N TYR A 159 -1.73 17.50 -8.11
CA TYR A 159 -0.39 17.24 -8.66
C TYR A 159 -0.47 16.75 -10.13
N PRO A 160 0.67 16.66 -10.85
CA PRO A 160 0.68 16.14 -12.22
C PRO A 160 0.09 14.72 -12.30
N ARG A 161 -0.98 14.54 -13.08
CA ARG A 161 -1.67 13.24 -13.25
C ARG A 161 -0.76 12.10 -13.72
N LYS A 162 0.39 12.43 -14.29
CA LYS A 162 1.42 11.48 -14.67
C LYS A 162 2.73 11.88 -13.97
N ALA A 163 3.27 10.96 -13.18
CA ALA A 163 4.61 11.10 -12.65
C ALA A 163 5.64 11.00 -13.79
N GLU A 164 6.76 11.69 -13.61
CA GLU A 164 7.94 11.48 -14.46
C GLU A 164 8.55 10.11 -14.15
N ASP A 165 9.13 9.47 -15.18
CA ASP A 165 9.80 8.20 -15.00
C ASP A 165 11.11 8.44 -14.22
N LEU A 166 11.31 7.71 -13.12
CA LEU A 166 12.54 7.79 -12.34
C LEU A 166 13.73 7.31 -13.16
N SER A 167 14.88 7.95 -12.99
CA SER A 167 16.13 7.39 -13.49
C SER A 167 16.45 6.08 -12.74
N PRO A 168 17.15 5.10 -13.35
CA PRO A 168 17.51 3.86 -12.67
C PRO A 168 18.33 4.10 -11.39
N GLU A 169 19.17 5.14 -11.36
CA GLU A 169 19.96 5.52 -10.20
C GLU A 169 19.07 6.08 -9.08
N GLU A 170 18.11 6.95 -9.42
CA GLU A 170 17.16 7.50 -8.45
C GLU A 170 16.23 6.42 -7.87
N ASP A 171 15.71 5.52 -8.70
CA ASP A 171 14.91 4.37 -8.25
C ASP A 171 15.73 3.49 -7.29
N GLN A 172 17.00 3.22 -7.61
CA GLN A 172 17.88 2.46 -6.72
C GLN A 172 18.08 3.15 -5.36
N TRP A 173 18.30 4.47 -5.34
CA TRP A 173 18.46 5.22 -4.10
C TRP A 173 17.21 5.23 -3.24
N ILE A 174 16.04 5.45 -3.85
CA ILE A 174 14.74 5.44 -3.17
C ILE A 174 14.48 4.05 -2.58
N ARG A 175 14.66 2.98 -3.37
CA ARG A 175 14.50 1.59 -2.91
C ARG A 175 15.48 1.23 -1.80
N SER A 176 16.73 1.69 -1.92
CA SER A 176 17.75 1.40 -0.91
C SER A 176 17.47 2.11 0.40
N ALA A 177 16.85 3.30 0.36
CA ALA A 177 16.43 4.06 1.53
C ALA A 177 15.08 3.60 2.12
N TYR A 178 14.33 2.78 1.40
CA TYR A 178 13.04 2.27 1.86
C TYR A 178 13.25 1.22 2.96
N ILE A 179 13.00 1.65 4.19
CA ILE A 179 13.04 0.81 5.37
C ILE A 179 11.60 0.71 5.86
N GLY A 180 11.06 -0.51 5.91
CA GLY A 180 9.71 -0.73 6.42
C GLY A 180 9.56 -0.45 7.91
N ASP A 181 8.46 -0.94 8.47
CA ASP A 181 8.01 -0.54 9.80
C ASP A 181 9.00 -0.88 10.93
N LEU A 182 8.91 -0.11 12.00
CA LEU A 182 9.66 -0.37 13.22
C LEU A 182 8.89 -1.39 14.07
N THR A 183 9.40 -2.62 14.10
CA THR A 183 8.90 -3.65 15.02
C THR A 183 9.98 -3.99 16.03
N TRP A 184 9.58 -4.05 17.29
CA TRP A 184 10.47 -4.41 18.38
C TRP A 184 9.71 -5.21 19.43
N THR A 185 10.37 -6.19 20.05
CA THR A 185 9.76 -7.06 21.05
C THR A 185 10.79 -7.44 22.12
N GLU A 186 10.32 -7.52 23.37
CA GLU A 186 11.04 -8.13 24.49
C GLU A 186 10.08 -9.06 25.24
N PRO A 187 10.59 -10.11 25.92
CA PRO A 187 9.77 -10.90 26.82
C PRO A 187 9.13 -9.99 27.89
N TYR A 188 7.82 -10.14 28.06
CA TYR A 188 7.05 -9.40 29.05
C TYR A 188 6.06 -10.33 29.75
N GLU A 189 6.01 -10.23 31.08
CA GLU A 189 5.02 -10.93 31.92
C GLU A 189 4.21 -9.90 32.70
N GLY A 190 2.88 -9.95 32.58
CA GLY A 190 1.98 -9.04 33.26
C GLY A 190 0.79 -8.62 32.40
N ILE A 191 0.02 -7.65 32.91
CA ILE A 191 -1.11 -7.05 32.20
C ILE A 191 -0.56 -5.95 31.29
N ALA A 192 -0.85 -6.02 29.99
CA ALA A 192 -0.49 -5.00 29.02
C ALA A 192 -1.73 -4.21 28.56
N THR A 193 -1.51 -2.99 28.08
CA THR A 193 -2.51 -2.19 27.37
C THR A 193 -1.97 -1.88 25.99
N GLU A 194 -2.75 -2.20 24.96
CA GLU A 194 -2.44 -1.88 23.58
C GLU A 194 -2.96 -0.48 23.25
N LEU A 195 -2.13 0.32 22.57
CA LEU A 195 -2.48 1.63 22.04
C LEU A 195 -2.14 1.65 20.56
N ASP A 196 -3.01 2.25 19.75
CA ASP A 196 -2.82 2.36 18.31
C ASP A 196 -3.11 3.80 17.85
N PHE A 197 -2.44 4.20 16.77
CA PHE A 197 -2.69 5.47 16.10
C PHE A 197 -3.80 5.29 15.08
N ASN A 198 -4.89 6.04 15.24
CA ASN A 198 -5.92 6.12 14.20
C ASN A 198 -5.31 6.67 12.92
N GLU A 199 -5.31 5.87 11.85
CA GLU A 199 -4.95 6.30 10.50
C GLU A 199 -3.55 6.95 10.42
N TYR A 200 -2.56 6.31 11.04
CA TYR A 200 -1.20 6.84 11.16
C TYR A 200 -0.59 7.33 9.83
N TYR A 201 -0.63 6.50 8.77
CA TYR A 201 -0.06 6.89 7.47
C TYR A 201 -0.84 8.02 6.78
N PRO A 202 -2.18 7.97 6.66
CA PRO A 202 -2.95 9.12 6.18
C PRO A 202 -2.63 10.42 6.91
N HIS A 203 -2.52 10.37 8.24
CA HIS A 203 -2.15 11.53 9.05
C HIS A 203 -0.76 12.06 8.67
N ILE A 204 0.25 11.19 8.48
CA ILE A 204 1.59 11.62 8.04
C ILE A 204 1.57 12.20 6.62
N LEU A 205 0.83 11.56 5.70
CA LEU A 205 0.70 11.98 4.30
C LEU A 205 0.12 13.40 4.21
N ALA A 206 -0.92 13.70 4.98
CA ALA A 206 -1.61 14.98 4.97
C ALA A 206 -1.01 16.04 5.90
N TYR A 207 0.02 15.71 6.68
CA TYR A 207 0.59 16.63 7.64
C TYR A 207 1.21 17.84 6.92
N GLY A 208 0.73 19.05 7.23
CA GLY A 208 1.10 20.26 6.49
C GLY A 208 2.55 20.72 6.64
N SER A 209 3.32 20.12 7.57
CA SER A 209 4.78 20.35 7.65
C SER A 209 5.60 19.30 6.91
N THR A 210 4.96 18.25 6.40
CA THR A 210 5.57 17.26 5.50
C THR A 210 5.45 17.74 4.06
N CYS A 211 6.50 17.56 3.27
CA CYS A 211 6.48 17.73 1.83
C CYS A 211 6.89 16.43 1.16
N TRP A 212 6.35 16.21 -0.04
CA TRP A 212 6.57 15.01 -0.82
C TRP A 212 7.29 15.37 -2.12
N PRO A 213 8.32 14.61 -2.53
CA PRO A 213 8.90 14.73 -3.86
C PRO A 213 7.85 14.51 -4.95
N ILE A 214 7.73 15.45 -5.87
CA ILE A 214 6.81 15.41 -7.03
C ILE A 214 7.54 15.45 -8.38
N GLY A 215 8.86 15.48 -8.35
CA GLY A 215 9.72 15.46 -9.52
C GLY A 215 11.15 15.04 -9.16
N PRO A 216 12.06 15.06 -10.13
CA PRO A 216 13.37 14.43 -10.00
C PRO A 216 14.25 15.12 -8.96
N GLY A 217 14.99 14.30 -8.21
CA GLY A 217 16.04 14.79 -7.31
C GLY A 217 17.35 15.12 -8.02
N GLU A 218 18.21 15.87 -7.32
CA GLU A 218 19.56 16.20 -7.75
C GLU A 218 20.59 15.41 -6.94
N PHE A 219 21.45 14.65 -7.63
CA PHE A 219 22.57 13.99 -6.99
C PHE A 219 23.67 14.99 -6.62
N LYS A 220 24.15 14.90 -5.38
CA LYS A 220 25.20 15.75 -4.83
C LYS A 220 26.24 14.93 -4.06
N THR A 221 27.40 15.54 -3.93
CA THR A 221 28.51 15.01 -3.14
C THR A 221 28.89 16.05 -2.11
N PHE A 222 28.62 15.74 -0.85
CA PHE A 222 29.04 16.55 0.28
C PHE A 222 30.35 16.02 0.86
N THR A 223 31.16 16.92 1.41
CA THR A 223 32.36 16.56 2.17
C THR A 223 32.10 16.51 3.67
N HIS A 224 30.99 17.10 4.13
CA HIS A 224 30.61 17.16 5.53
C HIS A 224 29.09 17.30 5.67
N ILE A 225 28.54 16.70 6.72
CA ILE A 225 27.14 16.81 7.15
C ILE A 225 27.13 17.46 8.53
N SER A 226 26.39 18.56 8.67
CA SER A 226 26.34 19.33 9.93
C SER A 226 25.52 18.62 11.01
N VAL A 227 26.09 17.74 11.80
CA VAL A 227 25.35 17.01 12.86
C VAL A 227 24.84 17.86 14.04
N ASN A 228 24.84 19.19 13.93
CA ASN A 228 24.34 20.08 14.99
C ASN A 228 22.80 20.19 14.90
N PRO A 229 22.05 19.74 15.93
CA PRO A 229 20.58 19.71 15.89
C PRO A 229 19.93 21.08 15.64
N ILE A 230 20.63 22.19 15.93
CA ILE A 230 20.11 23.56 15.78
C ILE A 230 20.30 24.07 14.35
N SER A 231 21.30 23.57 13.62
CA SER A 231 21.66 24.02 12.28
C SER A 231 21.48 22.95 11.20
N PHE A 232 20.95 21.78 11.55
CA PHE A 232 20.73 20.71 10.59
C PHE A 232 19.50 20.98 9.73
N ASN A 233 19.72 21.74 8.66
CA ASN A 233 18.69 22.17 7.73
C ASN A 233 18.56 21.17 6.56
N LEU A 234 18.40 19.88 6.87
CA LEU A 234 18.06 18.89 5.84
C LEU A 234 16.58 19.06 5.50
N LYS A 235 16.27 19.29 4.23
CA LYS A 235 14.88 19.29 3.78
C LYS A 235 14.74 18.38 2.57
N TYR A 236 14.16 17.21 2.82
CA TYR A 236 13.73 16.23 1.82
C TYR A 236 14.87 15.65 0.98
N GLU A 237 15.60 14.73 1.58
CA GLU A 237 16.87 14.23 1.07
C GLU A 237 17.09 12.77 1.49
N ILE A 238 17.84 12.03 0.67
CA ILE A 238 18.38 10.70 0.97
C ILE A 238 19.90 10.82 0.98
N TYR A 239 20.55 10.27 2.00
CA TYR A 239 22.00 10.25 2.12
C TYR A 239 22.55 8.84 2.22
N HIS A 240 23.73 8.65 1.65
CA HIS A 240 24.53 7.45 1.86
C HIS A 240 25.48 7.69 3.06
N VAL A 241 25.12 7.17 4.23
CA VAL A 241 25.82 7.38 5.50
C VAL A 241 26.00 6.08 6.28
N PHE A 242 27.07 6.00 7.06
CA PHE A 242 27.29 4.98 8.06
C PHE A 242 26.82 5.49 9.42
N ILE A 243 25.81 4.81 9.98
CA ILE A 243 25.27 5.12 11.32
C ILE A 243 25.65 4.00 12.27
N GLY A 244 26.30 4.35 13.38
CA GLY A 244 26.78 3.39 14.36
C GLY A 244 26.94 3.99 15.76
N GLY A 245 27.69 3.29 16.61
CA GLY A 245 27.90 3.69 18.00
C GLY A 245 26.74 3.32 18.93
N GLN A 246 26.82 3.80 20.16
CA GLN A 246 25.81 3.61 21.20
C GLN A 246 25.05 4.93 21.42
N PRO A 247 23.73 4.87 21.71
CA PRO A 247 22.95 6.06 22.01
C PRO A 247 23.50 6.78 23.25
N ALA A 248 23.42 8.11 23.25
CA ALA A 248 23.95 8.92 24.34
C ALA A 248 23.04 8.91 25.58
N GLY A 249 23.64 8.76 26.76
CA GLY A 249 22.93 8.82 28.04
C GLY A 249 22.02 7.61 28.28
N GLN A 250 20.76 7.85 28.67
CA GLN A 250 19.75 6.81 28.91
C GLN A 250 18.86 6.53 27.68
N LYS A 251 19.21 7.08 26.51
CA LYS A 251 18.46 6.85 25.28
C LYS A 251 18.67 5.40 24.80
N CYS A 252 17.69 4.86 24.08
CA CYS A 252 17.78 3.52 23.50
C CYS A 252 17.51 3.56 22.01
N THR A 253 18.00 2.55 21.28
CA THR A 253 17.81 2.41 19.83
C THR A 253 16.50 1.75 19.45
N ARG A 254 15.59 1.49 20.40
CA ARG A 254 14.30 0.82 20.14
C ARG A 254 13.45 1.59 19.12
N THR A 255 13.66 2.90 18.99
CA THR A 255 12.96 3.78 18.04
C THR A 255 13.65 3.92 16.69
N PHE A 256 14.85 3.35 16.51
CA PHE A 256 15.67 3.53 15.31
C PHE A 256 15.96 2.20 14.61
N ARG A 257 15.75 2.17 13.30
CA ARG A 257 16.03 1.01 12.47
C ARG A 257 17.26 1.28 11.61
N TYR A 258 18.29 0.44 11.79
CA TYR A 258 19.49 0.49 10.96
C TYR A 258 19.20 -0.05 9.56
N ASN A 259 19.70 0.66 8.54
CA ASN A 259 19.74 0.23 7.16
C ASN A 259 21.13 -0.35 6.82
N PRO A 260 21.23 -1.66 6.53
CA PRO A 260 22.48 -2.27 6.10
C PRO A 260 23.04 -1.68 4.80
N ALA A 261 22.18 -1.14 3.94
CA ALA A 261 22.59 -0.52 2.68
C ALA A 261 23.20 0.88 2.88
N GLY A 262 23.07 1.48 4.07
CA GLY A 262 23.62 2.80 4.36
C GLY A 262 22.82 3.98 3.79
N TYR A 263 21.66 3.76 3.18
CA TYR A 263 20.82 4.84 2.64
C TYR A 263 19.76 5.26 3.65
N TYR A 264 19.76 6.53 4.02
CA TYR A 264 18.86 7.04 5.05
C TYR A 264 18.19 8.32 4.58
N THR A 265 16.89 8.45 4.90
CA THR A 265 16.21 9.73 4.73
C THR A 265 16.69 10.72 5.77
N HIS A 266 16.52 12.01 5.48
CA HIS A 266 16.79 13.07 6.47
C HIS A 266 16.07 12.86 7.82
N HIS A 267 14.88 12.25 7.85
CA HIS A 267 14.19 11.91 9.10
C HIS A 267 14.95 10.86 9.92
N ASN A 268 15.51 9.83 9.27
CA ASN A 268 16.30 8.83 9.98
C ASN A 268 17.60 9.45 10.51
N ILE A 269 18.25 10.31 9.74
CA ILE A 269 19.49 10.99 10.16
C ILE A 269 19.21 11.92 11.35
N GLN A 270 18.12 12.70 11.30
CA GLN A 270 17.71 13.53 12.44
C GLN A 270 17.46 12.68 13.69
N MET A 271 16.77 11.56 13.54
CA MET A 271 16.54 10.63 14.65
C MET A 271 17.86 10.06 15.21
N ALA A 272 18.83 9.75 14.35
CA ALA A 272 20.15 9.30 14.78
C ALA A 272 20.91 10.39 15.54
N ILE A 273 20.84 11.65 15.10
CA ILE A 273 21.38 12.81 15.82
C ILE A 273 20.71 12.96 17.18
N ASP A 274 19.38 12.86 17.23
CA ASP A 274 18.60 12.98 18.46
C ASP A 274 18.95 11.86 19.45
N LEU A 275 19.28 10.67 18.97
CA LEU A 275 19.77 9.57 19.78
C LEU A 275 21.25 9.70 20.19
N GLY A 276 21.99 10.64 19.60
CA GLY A 276 23.43 10.81 19.82
C GLY A 276 24.28 9.73 19.17
N LEU A 277 23.78 9.11 18.10
CA LEU A 277 24.52 8.10 17.33
C LEU A 277 25.63 8.76 16.50
N HIS A 278 26.66 7.97 16.21
CA HIS A 278 27.74 8.39 15.32
C HIS A 278 27.26 8.31 13.87
N ILE A 279 27.50 9.37 13.09
CA ILE A 279 27.09 9.48 11.69
C ILE A 279 28.32 9.88 10.88
N GLU A 280 28.64 9.07 9.88
CA GLU A 280 29.74 9.31 8.95
C GLU A 280 29.19 9.29 7.52
N LEU A 281 29.50 10.33 6.75
CA LEU A 281 29.10 10.40 5.35
C LEU A 281 29.95 9.46 4.50
N SER A 282 29.33 8.76 3.56
CA SER A 282 30.07 7.95 2.59
C SER A 282 31.04 8.80 1.77
N SER A 283 32.25 8.27 1.56
CA SER A 283 33.26 8.87 0.69
C SER A 283 32.97 8.64 -0.80
N GLU A 284 31.97 7.82 -1.12
CA GLU A 284 31.53 7.57 -2.49
C GLU A 284 30.78 8.78 -3.06
N SER A 285 30.80 8.93 -4.39
CA SER A 285 30.12 10.01 -5.10
C SER A 285 29.14 9.40 -6.11
N PRO A 286 27.86 9.82 -6.14
CA PRO A 286 27.22 10.76 -5.22
C PRO A 286 26.99 10.16 -3.81
N ASN A 287 26.88 11.02 -2.79
CA ASN A 287 26.53 10.61 -1.41
C ASN A 287 25.24 11.25 -0.88
N ALA A 288 24.54 12.02 -1.73
CA ALA A 288 23.20 12.50 -1.44
C ALA A 288 22.32 12.63 -2.69
N LEU A 289 21.02 12.45 -2.50
CA LEU A 289 19.95 12.75 -3.45
C LEU A 289 19.04 13.81 -2.82
N ILE A 290 18.93 14.97 -3.47
CA ILE A 290 18.36 16.19 -2.89
C ILE A 290 17.15 16.66 -3.70
N PHE A 291 16.02 16.91 -3.03
CA PHE A 291 14.82 17.45 -3.68
C PHE A 291 14.72 18.95 -3.44
N GLY A 292 14.83 19.75 -4.50
CA GLY A 292 14.70 21.21 -4.41
C GLY A 292 13.27 21.66 -4.09
N PRO A 293 13.05 22.90 -3.59
CA PRO A 293 11.71 23.40 -3.22
C PRO A 293 10.66 23.31 -4.34
N ASN A 294 11.07 23.46 -5.60
CA ASN A 294 10.18 23.35 -6.76
C ASN A 294 9.80 21.90 -7.11
N GLN A 295 10.49 20.92 -6.53
CA GLN A 295 10.25 19.48 -6.68
C GLN A 295 9.49 18.90 -5.49
N LEU A 296 8.97 19.76 -4.61
CA LEU A 296 8.29 19.37 -3.39
C LEU A 296 6.89 19.98 -3.35
N MET A 297 5.93 19.22 -2.84
CA MET A 297 4.58 19.70 -2.55
C MET A 297 4.18 19.32 -1.14
N ARG A 298 3.48 20.22 -0.45
CA ARG A 298 3.10 19.97 0.95
C ARG A 298 2.04 18.89 1.03
N GLY A 299 2.10 18.08 2.09
CA GLY A 299 1.17 16.99 2.34
C GLY A 299 -0.27 17.47 2.40
N ASP A 300 -0.51 18.62 3.02
CA ASP A 300 -1.85 19.21 3.09
C ASP A 300 -2.38 19.69 1.73
N GLU A 301 -1.50 20.14 0.83
CA GLU A 301 -1.88 20.53 -0.52
C GLU A 301 -2.25 19.34 -1.41
N ILE A 302 -1.66 18.16 -1.14
CA ILE A 302 -1.94 16.91 -1.86
C ILE A 302 -3.15 16.18 -1.27
N PHE A 303 -3.23 16.07 0.07
CA PHE A 303 -4.10 15.11 0.75
C PHE A 303 -5.16 15.73 1.68
N TYR A 304 -5.03 16.98 2.16
CA TYR A 304 -5.86 17.50 3.28
C TYR A 304 -7.37 17.58 3.01
N GLN A 305 -7.79 17.68 1.76
CA GLN A 305 -9.23 17.67 1.45
C GLN A 305 -9.88 16.28 1.70
N TRP A 306 -9.07 15.26 1.98
CA TRP A 306 -9.47 13.84 1.93
C TRP A 306 -8.87 12.98 3.06
N ALA A 307 -8.15 13.60 4.00
CA ALA A 307 -7.58 12.96 5.19
C ALA A 307 -8.34 13.31 6.46
#